data_AF-A0A7J4MB74-F1
#
_entry.id   AF-A0A7J4MB74-F1
#
_cell.length_a   1.000
_cell.length_b   1.000
_cell.length_c   1.000
_cell.angle_alpha   90.00
_cell.angle_beta   90.00
_cell.angle_gamma   90.00
#
_symmetry.space_group_name_H-M   'P 1'
#
loop_
_entity.id
_entity.type
_entity.pdbx_description
1 polymer ?
#
loop_
_entity_poly.entity_id
_entity_poly.type
_entity_poly.pdbx_seq_one_letter_code
_entity_poly.pdbx_strand_id
1 'polypeptide(L)'
;MGTCILTWDVPGTPVRNQSTINISFNGEEAGYYDCKRPAHGNAEAYLVVHEWQPTHEGLLTLGDANRCSVDQGPSATNGSAGVHGVNGVVEAIRTDWVIGRAGAEIPWLGVLKLALSTSGPGAVYVPNSSYVGLAGVIGAVLAVPLFLDPLVVRIFASSPERDEAKREHATDMMLDALQEEE
;
A
#
# COMPACT_ATOMS: atom_id res chain seq x y z
N MET A 1 6.14 37.35 -4.49
CA MET A 1 5.35 37.73 -3.29
C MET A 1 4.93 36.43 -2.62
N GLY A 2 5.28 36.24 -1.35
CA GLY A 2 4.96 35.02 -0.60
C GLY A 2 3.61 35.12 0.11
N THR A 3 2.96 33.98 0.33
CA THR A 3 1.74 33.87 1.14
C THR A 3 2.13 33.97 2.61
N CYS A 4 1.46 34.84 3.38
CA CYS A 4 1.63 34.92 4.83
C CYS A 4 0.61 33.97 5.49
N ILE A 5 1.10 32.85 6.02
CA ILE A 5 0.27 31.88 6.72
C ILE A 5 0.35 32.18 8.22
N LEU A 6 -0.79 32.46 8.83
CA LEU A 6 -0.88 32.82 10.25
C LEU A 6 -1.36 31.65 11.11
N THR A 7 -2.13 30.74 10.52
CA THR A 7 -2.87 29.71 11.24
C THR A 7 -3.01 28.45 10.39
N TRP A 8 -3.16 27.31 11.08
CA TRP A 8 -3.22 25.98 10.53
C TRP A 8 -4.49 25.26 10.98
N ASP A 9 -5.04 24.49 10.06
CA ASP A 9 -6.09 23.52 10.30
C ASP A 9 -5.55 22.13 9.95
N VAL A 10 -5.86 21.12 10.77
CA VAL A 10 -5.55 19.72 10.44
C VAL A 10 -6.85 18.94 10.27
N PRO A 11 -7.19 18.52 9.04
CA PRO A 11 -8.41 17.76 8.79
C PRO A 11 -8.45 16.45 9.59
N GLY A 12 -9.61 16.15 10.20
CA GLY A 12 -9.80 14.93 10.98
C GLY A 12 -9.31 15.01 12.43
N THR A 13 -8.86 16.18 12.89
CA THR A 13 -8.45 16.43 14.28
C THR A 13 -9.13 17.71 14.81
N PRO A 14 -9.03 18.04 16.11
CA PRO A 14 -9.60 19.27 16.67
C PRO A 14 -8.75 20.53 16.39
N VAL A 15 -7.57 20.39 15.76
CA VAL A 15 -6.70 21.53 15.46
C VAL A 15 -7.33 22.41 14.39
N ARG A 16 -7.86 23.56 14.82
CA ARG A 16 -8.48 24.59 13.97
C ARG A 16 -7.96 25.97 14.33
N ASN A 17 -7.59 26.73 13.30
CA ASN A 17 -7.15 28.13 13.41
C ASN A 17 -6.02 28.33 14.44
N GLN A 18 -5.04 27.42 14.47
CA GLN A 18 -3.93 27.45 15.43
C GLN A 18 -2.63 27.94 14.80
N SER A 19 -1.84 28.74 15.49
CA SER A 19 -0.52 29.20 14.99
C SER A 19 0.52 28.07 14.92
N THR A 20 0.35 27.03 15.74
CA THR A 20 1.20 25.83 15.80
C THR A 20 0.33 24.58 15.81
N ILE A 21 0.84 23.50 15.25
CA ILE A 21 0.16 22.20 15.23
C ILE A 21 0.64 21.38 16.42
N ASN A 22 -0.31 21.01 17.29
CA ASN A 22 -0.13 20.12 18.43
C ASN A 22 -1.14 18.97 18.32
N ILE A 23 -0.67 17.74 18.12
CA ILE A 23 -1.53 16.56 17.94
C ILE A 23 -0.90 15.36 18.64
N SER A 24 -1.70 14.66 19.44
CA SER A 24 -1.35 13.38 20.06
C SER A 24 -2.11 12.24 19.40
N PHE A 25 -1.39 11.28 18.83
CA PHE A 25 -1.97 10.07 18.22
C PHE A 25 -2.17 8.98 19.28
N ASN A 26 -2.87 9.33 20.37
CA ASN A 26 -3.15 8.46 21.51
C ASN A 26 -4.49 7.70 21.38
N GLY A 27 -5.28 7.96 20.33
CA GLY A 27 -6.59 7.36 20.11
C GLY A 27 -7.78 8.21 20.59
N GLU A 28 -7.56 9.37 21.20
CA GLU A 28 -8.63 10.25 21.70
C GLU A 28 -9.02 11.31 20.66
N GLU A 29 -8.08 12.18 20.29
CA GLU A 29 -8.32 13.30 19.35
C GLU A 29 -7.88 12.99 17.91
N ALA A 30 -7.00 12.01 17.76
CA ALA A 30 -6.51 11.48 16.51
C ALA A 30 -6.38 9.95 16.62
N GLY A 31 -6.30 9.27 15.47
CA GLY A 31 -6.12 7.81 15.45
C GLY A 31 -4.88 7.37 16.23
N TYR A 32 -4.95 6.21 16.89
CA TYR A 32 -3.82 5.69 17.65
C TYR A 32 -2.68 5.26 16.72
N TYR A 33 -1.45 5.73 16.99
CA TYR A 33 -0.24 5.30 16.30
C TYR A 33 0.84 4.93 17.31
N ASP A 34 1.12 3.63 17.44
CA ASP A 34 2.19 3.10 18.30
C ASP A 34 3.56 3.22 17.62
N CYS A 35 4.48 3.91 18.29
CA CYS A 35 5.84 4.10 17.81
C CYS A 35 6.74 2.88 17.99
N LYS A 36 6.32 1.87 18.77
CA LYS A 36 7.10 0.66 19.05
C LYS A 36 8.55 0.96 19.49
N ARG A 37 8.74 2.03 20.26
CA ARG A 37 10.05 2.45 20.81
C ARG A 37 10.29 1.75 22.15
N PRO A 38 11.53 1.39 22.50
CA PRO A 38 11.86 1.02 23.87
C PRO A 38 11.54 2.21 24.79
N ALA A 39 10.65 2.02 25.77
CA ALA A 39 10.16 3.08 26.65
C ALA A 39 11.21 3.47 27.71
N HIS A 40 12.30 4.11 27.30
CA HIS A 40 13.26 4.74 28.19
C HIS A 40 13.73 6.07 27.58
N GLY A 41 13.31 7.20 28.17
CA GLY A 41 13.88 8.53 27.83
C GLY A 41 12.90 9.63 27.41
N ASN A 42 11.82 9.87 28.16
CA ASN A 42 10.93 11.05 28.00
C ASN A 42 10.31 11.23 26.60
N ALA A 43 10.11 10.14 25.86
CA ALA A 43 9.38 10.14 24.59
C ALA A 43 8.12 9.29 24.74
N GLU A 44 7.00 9.80 24.24
CA GLU A 44 5.70 9.12 24.31
C GLU A 44 5.74 7.79 23.53
N ALA A 45 4.99 6.79 24.00
CA ALA A 45 4.89 5.52 23.28
C ALA A 45 4.18 5.66 21.92
N TYR A 46 3.44 6.74 21.72
CA TYR A 46 2.68 7.06 20.51
C TYR A 46 3.22 8.30 19.78
N LEU A 47 2.76 8.51 18.54
CA LEU A 47 3.20 9.64 17.73
C LEU A 47 2.67 10.94 18.32
N VAL A 48 3.57 11.91 18.51
CA VAL A 48 3.21 13.26 18.96
C VAL A 48 3.79 14.26 17.98
N VAL A 49 2.92 15.13 17.45
CA VAL A 49 3.31 16.32 16.71
C VAL A 49 3.25 17.48 17.70
N HIS A 50 4.35 18.18 17.88
CA HIS A 50 4.49 19.19 18.93
C HIS A 50 5.08 20.48 18.38
N GLU A 51 4.37 21.59 18.60
CA GLU A 51 4.70 22.96 18.22
C GLU A 51 5.14 23.12 16.75
N TRP A 52 4.61 22.25 15.88
CA TRP A 52 5.04 22.25 14.50
C TRP A 52 4.45 23.43 13.74
N GLN A 53 5.32 24.19 13.06
CA GLN A 53 4.96 25.26 12.15
C GLN A 53 5.54 24.96 10.77
N PRO A 54 4.77 24.33 9.87
CA PRO A 54 5.24 24.08 8.52
C PRO A 54 5.44 25.39 7.76
N THR A 55 6.34 25.41 6.77
CA THR A 55 6.59 26.58 5.93
C THR A 55 5.49 26.81 4.90
N HIS A 56 4.72 25.77 4.58
CA HIS A 56 3.59 25.79 3.67
C HIS A 56 2.61 24.64 3.96
N GLU A 57 1.43 24.69 3.35
CA GLU A 57 0.43 23.63 3.44
C GLU A 57 0.92 22.33 2.80
N GLY A 58 0.63 21.20 3.45
CA GLY A 58 1.06 19.90 2.97
C GLY A 58 0.79 18.77 3.95
N LEU A 59 1.36 17.62 3.65
CA LEU A 59 1.25 16.38 4.39
C LEU A 59 2.49 16.17 5.26
N LEU A 60 2.29 15.76 6.50
CA LEU A 60 3.31 15.16 7.34
C LEU A 60 3.44 13.68 6.98
N THR A 61 4.65 13.20 6.73
CA THR A 61 4.88 11.82 6.25
C THR A 61 5.77 11.04 7.20
N LEU A 62 5.52 9.73 7.26
CA LEU A 62 6.21 8.79 8.13
C LEU A 62 6.20 7.42 7.48
N GLY A 63 7.34 6.73 7.49
CA GLY A 63 7.44 5.32 7.09
C GLY A 63 6.91 4.37 8.15
N ASP A 64 6.51 3.17 7.72
CA ASP A 64 6.00 2.08 8.57
C ASP A 64 7.01 1.57 9.61
N ALA A 65 8.32 1.65 9.32
CA ALA A 65 9.40 1.19 10.19
C ALA A 65 10.15 2.33 10.92
N ASN A 66 9.65 3.57 10.88
CA ASN A 66 10.41 4.74 11.34
C ASN A 66 10.27 5.03 12.84
N ARG A 67 9.50 4.25 13.61
CA ARG A 67 9.33 4.41 15.08
C ARG A 67 8.99 5.85 15.51
N CYS A 68 8.08 6.49 14.77
CA CYS A 68 7.70 7.91 14.92
C CYS A 68 8.76 8.95 14.56
N SER A 69 9.84 8.57 13.91
CA SER A 69 10.75 9.50 13.24
C SER A 69 10.12 9.97 11.91
N VAL A 70 9.28 11.00 11.97
CA VAL A 70 8.64 11.63 10.81
C VAL A 70 9.66 12.25 9.85
N ASP A 71 9.35 12.28 8.55
CA ASP A 71 10.31 12.72 7.54
C ASP A 71 10.67 14.20 7.67
N GLN A 72 9.76 15.02 8.21
CA GLN A 72 9.95 16.46 8.47
C GLN A 72 10.82 16.75 9.72
N GLY A 73 11.30 15.71 10.38
CA GLY A 73 12.33 15.81 11.41
C GLY A 73 11.87 16.43 12.74
N PRO A 74 12.83 16.94 13.54
CA PRO A 74 12.61 17.27 14.94
C PRO A 74 11.72 18.49 15.16
N SER A 75 11.55 19.35 14.13
CA SER A 75 10.61 20.47 14.17
C SER A 75 9.14 20.03 14.19
N ALA A 76 8.85 18.80 13.75
CA ALA A 76 7.50 18.25 13.77
C ALA A 76 7.28 17.29 14.95
N THR A 77 8.24 16.40 15.19
CA THR A 77 8.16 15.39 16.25
C THR A 77 9.50 15.26 16.96
N ASN A 78 9.50 15.39 18.29
CA ASN A 78 10.70 15.26 19.09
C ASN A 78 11.34 13.87 18.92
N GLY A 79 12.67 13.85 18.80
CA GLY A 79 13.44 12.63 18.55
C GLY A 79 13.36 12.11 17.11
N SER A 80 12.69 12.81 16.21
CA SER A 80 12.77 12.50 14.78
C SER A 80 14.08 12.98 14.17
N ALA A 81 14.74 12.14 13.38
CA ALA A 81 15.91 12.52 12.61
C ALA A 81 15.53 13.33 11.34
N GLY A 82 14.38 13.02 10.75
CA GLY A 82 13.97 13.55 9.45
C GLY A 82 14.72 12.93 8.27
N VAL A 83 14.23 13.21 7.07
CA VAL A 83 14.88 12.87 5.81
C VAL A 83 15.62 14.11 5.33
N HIS A 84 16.89 13.96 4.97
CA HIS A 84 17.73 15.08 4.51
C HIS A 84 17.83 15.10 2.99
N GLY A 85 17.43 16.23 2.41
CA GLY A 85 17.74 16.61 1.03
C GLY A 85 18.97 17.51 0.95
N VAL A 86 19.23 18.04 -0.26
CA VAL A 86 20.36 18.95 -0.53
C VAL A 86 20.30 20.23 0.31
N ASN A 87 19.10 20.68 0.67
CA ASN A 87 18.87 21.93 1.38
C ASN A 87 18.54 21.77 2.88
N GLY A 88 18.75 20.57 3.45
CA GLY A 88 18.41 20.27 4.84
C GLY A 88 17.28 19.26 4.97
N VAL A 89 16.57 19.27 6.09
CA VAL A 89 15.43 18.36 6.34
C VAL A 89 14.30 18.70 5.35
N VAL A 90 13.62 17.68 4.83
CA VAL A 90 12.49 17.86 3.92
C VAL A 90 11.33 18.60 4.58
N GLU A 91 10.64 19.43 3.81
CA GLU A 91 9.45 20.14 4.26
C GLU A 91 8.19 19.25 4.18
N ALA A 92 7.03 19.82 4.52
CA ALA A 92 5.75 19.16 4.31
C ALA A 92 5.56 18.80 2.82
N ILE A 93 4.92 17.67 2.52
CA ILE A 93 4.71 17.25 1.13
C ILE A 93 3.46 17.92 0.59
N ARG A 94 3.60 18.75 -0.45
CA ARG A 94 2.43 19.37 -1.08
C ARG A 94 1.55 18.33 -1.75
N THR A 95 0.25 18.60 -1.79
CA THR A 95 -0.73 17.69 -2.39
C THR A 95 -0.53 17.52 -3.89
N ASP A 96 0.00 18.51 -4.60
CA ASP A 96 0.36 18.43 -6.03
C ASP A 96 1.60 17.59 -6.30
N TRP A 97 2.45 17.34 -5.29
CA TRP A 97 3.59 16.43 -5.39
C TRP A 97 3.18 14.96 -5.22
N VAL A 98 1.96 14.71 -4.74
CA VAL A 98 1.43 13.35 -4.56
C VAL A 98 0.97 12.83 -5.92
N ILE A 99 1.77 11.95 -6.51
CA ILE A 99 1.49 11.36 -7.83
C ILE A 99 0.36 10.31 -7.76
N GLY A 100 0.15 9.70 -6.59
CA GLY A 100 -0.92 8.73 -6.38
C GLY A 100 -0.92 8.12 -4.98
N ARG A 101 -1.97 7.36 -4.68
CA ARG A 101 -2.07 6.56 -3.45
C ARG A 101 -1.65 5.13 -3.77
N ALA A 102 -0.71 4.58 -3.00
CA ALA A 102 -0.35 3.17 -3.13
C ALA A 102 -1.58 2.28 -2.93
N GLY A 103 -1.85 1.41 -3.90
CA GLY A 103 -2.96 0.44 -3.87
C GLY A 103 -2.55 -0.86 -3.18
N ALA A 104 -3.31 -1.94 -3.43
CA ALA A 104 -2.93 -3.26 -2.99
C ALA A 104 -1.61 -3.68 -3.67
N GLU A 105 -0.57 -3.91 -2.88
CA GLU A 105 0.67 -4.50 -3.37
C GLU A 105 0.54 -6.02 -3.31
N ILE A 106 1.01 -6.72 -4.34
CA ILE A 106 1.19 -8.17 -4.24
C ILE A 106 2.39 -8.39 -3.32
N PRO A 107 2.21 -9.12 -2.21
CA PRO A 107 3.28 -9.34 -1.24
C PRO A 107 4.57 -9.84 -1.90
N TRP A 108 5.70 -9.31 -1.44
CA TRP A 108 7.06 -9.72 -1.83
C TRP A 108 7.48 -9.48 -3.28
N LEU A 109 6.58 -9.11 -4.21
CA LEU A 109 6.97 -8.69 -5.57
C LEU A 109 7.83 -7.41 -5.56
N GLY A 110 7.70 -6.58 -4.53
CA GLY A 110 8.59 -5.44 -4.29
C GLY A 110 10.08 -5.82 -4.15
N VAL A 111 10.38 -7.06 -3.75
CA VAL A 111 11.77 -7.56 -3.69
C VAL A 111 12.40 -7.58 -5.07
N LEU A 112 11.65 -7.97 -6.11
CA LEU A 112 12.14 -7.98 -7.49
C LEU A 112 12.47 -6.55 -7.96
N LYS A 113 11.63 -5.58 -7.61
CA LYS A 113 11.87 -4.16 -7.88
C LYS A 113 13.17 -3.68 -7.23
N LEU A 114 13.40 -4.02 -5.96
CA LEU A 114 14.62 -3.65 -5.24
C LEU A 114 15.85 -4.37 -5.77
N ALA A 115 15.72 -5.64 -6.16
CA ALA A 115 16.81 -6.46 -6.69
C ALA A 115 17.26 -6.04 -8.09
N LEU A 116 16.33 -5.54 -8.92
CA LEU A 116 16.62 -5.04 -10.27
C LEU A 116 16.96 -3.54 -10.30
N SER A 117 16.86 -2.84 -9.16
CA SER A 117 17.23 -1.42 -9.09
C SER A 117 18.74 -1.24 -9.29
N THR A 118 19.13 -0.42 -10.27
CA THR A 118 20.54 -0.09 -10.54
C THR A 118 21.08 1.04 -9.66
N SER A 119 20.24 1.61 -8.78
CA SER A 119 20.59 2.73 -7.89
C SER A 119 20.03 2.54 -6.48
N GLY A 120 20.77 3.01 -5.47
CA GLY A 120 20.43 2.88 -4.05
C GLY A 120 20.95 1.57 -3.43
N PRO A 121 20.60 1.28 -2.15
CA PRO A 121 21.08 0.08 -1.46
C PRO A 121 20.52 -1.25 -2.03
N GLY A 122 19.70 -1.20 -3.07
CA GLY A 122 19.14 -2.38 -3.74
C GLY A 122 18.37 -3.27 -2.77
N ALA A 123 18.52 -4.59 -2.93
CA ALA A 123 17.87 -5.58 -2.07
C ALA A 123 18.69 -5.99 -0.83
N VAL A 124 19.72 -5.21 -0.45
CA VAL A 124 20.64 -5.53 0.67
C VAL A 124 19.92 -5.60 2.03
N TYR A 125 18.88 -4.77 2.23
CA TYR A 125 18.10 -4.75 3.47
C TYR A 125 16.85 -5.62 3.43
N VAL A 126 16.67 -6.41 2.36
CA VAL A 126 15.51 -7.29 2.23
C VAL A 126 15.75 -8.55 3.06
N PRO A 127 14.90 -8.86 4.06
CA PRO A 127 15.07 -10.05 4.88
C PRO A 127 14.84 -11.34 4.07
N ASN A 128 15.48 -12.44 4.47
CA ASN A 128 15.41 -13.72 3.75
C ASN A 128 13.96 -14.25 3.63
N SER A 129 13.11 -13.97 4.62
CA SER A 129 11.68 -14.31 4.58
C SER A 129 10.95 -13.70 3.39
N SER A 130 11.37 -12.51 2.93
CA SER A 130 10.76 -11.87 1.77
C SER A 130 11.12 -12.56 0.46
N TYR A 131 12.30 -13.16 0.34
CA TYR A 131 12.66 -13.98 -0.82
C TYR A 131 11.89 -15.30 -0.86
N VAL A 132 11.70 -15.94 0.30
CA VAL A 132 10.86 -17.14 0.42
C VAL A 132 9.42 -16.82 0.04
N GLY A 133 8.90 -15.67 0.51
CA GLY A 133 7.57 -15.18 0.13
C GLY A 133 7.45 -14.92 -1.38
N LEU A 134 8.45 -14.30 -2.01
CA LEU A 134 8.49 -14.08 -3.46
C LEU A 134 8.45 -15.41 -4.24
N ALA A 135 9.28 -16.38 -3.84
CA ALA A 135 9.28 -17.70 -4.45
C ALA A 135 7.93 -18.41 -4.31
N GLY A 136 7.27 -18.26 -3.14
CA GLY A 136 5.92 -18.77 -2.91
C GLY A 136 4.87 -18.14 -3.84
N VAL A 137 4.90 -16.80 -4.00
CA VAL A 137 4.00 -16.09 -4.91
C VAL A 137 4.20 -16.52 -6.36
N ILE A 138 5.45 -16.59 -6.83
CA ILE A 138 5.77 -17.08 -8.18
C ILE A 138 5.26 -18.50 -8.36
N GLY A 139 5.53 -19.39 -7.39
CA GLY A 139 5.05 -20.77 -7.41
C GLY A 139 3.53 -20.86 -7.46
N ALA A 140 2.82 -20.05 -6.68
CA ALA A 140 1.36 -20.01 -6.69
C ALA A 140 0.82 -19.54 -8.05
N VAL A 141 1.35 -18.45 -8.62
CA VAL A 141 0.91 -17.93 -9.93
C VAL A 141 1.10 -18.97 -11.03
N LEU A 142 2.19 -19.74 -10.99
CA LEU A 142 2.43 -20.83 -11.95
C LEU A 142 1.58 -22.07 -11.68
N ALA A 143 1.31 -22.39 -10.41
CA ALA A 143 0.52 -23.56 -10.01
C ALA A 143 -0.98 -23.37 -10.29
N VAL A 144 -1.51 -22.16 -10.13
CA VAL A 144 -2.93 -21.84 -10.30
C VAL A 144 -3.50 -22.38 -11.63
N PRO A 145 -2.96 -22.08 -12.83
CA PRO A 145 -3.49 -22.64 -14.07
C PRO A 145 -3.32 -24.17 -14.15
N LEU A 146 -2.20 -24.72 -13.65
CA LEU A 146 -1.96 -26.17 -13.68
C LEU A 146 -3.00 -26.97 -12.89
N PHE A 147 -3.57 -26.39 -11.84
CA PHE A 147 -4.57 -27.05 -10.99
C PHE A 147 -6.00 -26.60 -11.26
N LEU A 148 -6.24 -25.31 -11.49
CA LEU A 148 -7.59 -24.79 -11.74
C LEU A 148 -8.11 -25.20 -13.12
N ASP A 149 -7.29 -25.16 -14.17
CA ASP A 149 -7.76 -25.49 -15.51
C ASP A 149 -8.35 -26.92 -15.60
N PRO A 150 -7.65 -27.99 -15.16
CA PRO A 150 -8.23 -29.33 -15.20
C PRO A 150 -9.41 -29.49 -14.22
N LEU A 151 -9.42 -28.77 -13.09
CA LEU A 151 -10.54 -28.79 -12.15
C LEU A 151 -11.79 -28.19 -12.79
N VAL A 152 -11.66 -27.02 -13.40
CA VAL A 152 -12.73 -26.30 -14.09
C VAL A 152 -13.24 -27.14 -15.27
N VAL A 153 -12.34 -27.72 -16.07
CA VAL A 153 -12.71 -28.63 -17.15
C VAL A 153 -13.48 -29.85 -16.63
N ARG A 154 -13.07 -30.44 -15.51
CA ARG A 154 -13.80 -31.57 -14.90
C ARG A 154 -15.20 -31.16 -14.43
N ILE A 155 -15.33 -30.00 -13.78
CA ILE A 155 -16.62 -29.48 -13.29
C ILE A 155 -17.56 -29.24 -14.47
N PHE A 156 -17.10 -28.53 -15.50
CA PHE A 156 -17.87 -28.33 -16.73
C PHE A 156 -18.16 -29.65 -17.45
N ALA A 157 -17.26 -30.63 -17.35
CA ALA A 157 -17.46 -31.92 -17.99
C ALA A 157 -18.59 -32.74 -17.36
N SER A 158 -18.84 -32.55 -16.08
CA SER A 158 -19.95 -33.16 -15.33
C SER A 158 -21.23 -32.31 -15.34
N SER A 159 -21.25 -31.18 -16.04
CA SER A 159 -22.43 -30.30 -16.08
C SER A 159 -23.56 -30.93 -16.91
N PRO A 160 -24.81 -30.96 -16.40
CA PRO A 160 -25.96 -31.47 -17.15
C PRO A 160 -26.24 -30.67 -18.42
N GLU A 161 -25.92 -29.37 -18.44
CA GLU A 161 -26.07 -28.55 -19.65
C GLU A 161 -25.21 -29.05 -20.81
N ARG A 162 -24.06 -29.69 -20.52
CA ARG A 162 -23.21 -30.26 -21.56
C ARG A 162 -23.82 -31.52 -22.16
N ASP A 163 -24.61 -32.26 -21.40
CA ASP A 163 -25.31 -33.44 -21.88
C ASP A 163 -26.58 -33.05 -22.66
N GLU A 164 -27.29 -32.00 -22.23
CA GLU A 164 -28.38 -31.37 -22.98
C GLU A 164 -27.89 -30.89 -24.35
N ALA A 165 -26.79 -30.10 -24.39
CA ALA A 165 -26.21 -29.59 -25.62
C ALA A 165 -25.76 -30.70 -26.60
N LYS A 166 -25.27 -31.84 -26.09
CA LYS A 166 -24.94 -33.00 -26.93
C LYS A 166 -26.18 -33.65 -27.54
N ARG A 167 -27.29 -33.71 -26.78
CA ARG A 167 -28.55 -34.27 -27.28
C ARG A 167 -29.13 -33.37 -28.36
N GLU A 168 -29.17 -32.06 -28.11
CA GLU A 168 -29.62 -31.05 -29.08
C GLU A 168 -28.80 -31.13 -30.38
N HIS A 169 -27.47 -31.17 -30.27
CA HIS A 169 -26.59 -31.32 -31.44
C HIS A 169 -26.81 -32.64 -32.19
N ALA A 170 -27.05 -33.75 -31.48
CA ALA A 170 -27.32 -35.03 -32.12
C ALA A 170 -28.68 -35.05 -32.85
N THR A 171 -29.70 -34.40 -32.29
CA THR A 171 -30.99 -34.23 -32.95
C THR A 171 -30.89 -33.32 -34.17
N ASP A 172 -30.09 -32.26 -34.11
CA ASP A 172 -29.87 -31.34 -35.22
C ASP A 172 -29.18 -32.05 -36.40
N MET A 173 -28.10 -32.81 -36.13
CA MET A 173 -27.44 -33.63 -37.16
C MET A 173 -28.37 -34.67 -37.80
N MET A 174 -29.30 -35.24 -37.02
CA MET A 174 -30.26 -36.21 -37.55
C MET A 174 -31.32 -35.53 -38.41
N LEU A 175 -31.76 -34.33 -38.05
CA LEU A 175 -32.65 -33.52 -38.86
C LEU A 175 -32.00 -33.12 -40.18
N ASP A 176 -30.75 -32.63 -40.15
CA ASP A 176 -29.98 -32.29 -41.34
C ASP A 176 -29.84 -33.50 -42.29
N ALA A 177 -29.49 -34.68 -41.77
CA ALA A 177 -29.35 -35.89 -42.57
C ALA A 177 -30.68 -36.33 -43.22
N LEU A 178 -31.82 -36.19 -42.52
CA LEU A 178 -33.14 -36.47 -43.08
C LEU A 178 -33.51 -35.47 -44.17
N GLN A 179 -33.07 -34.22 -44.04
CA GLN A 179 -33.34 -33.15 -44.99
C GLN A 179 -32.46 -33.25 -46.26
N GLU A 180 -31.29 -33.89 -46.17
CA GLU A 180 -30.46 -34.24 -47.34
C GLU A 180 -30.98 -35.47 -48.12
N GLU A 181 -31.81 -36.31 -47.49
CA GLU A 181 -32.42 -37.49 -48.13
C GLU A 181 -33.73 -37.19 -48.90
N GLU A 182 -34.31 -35.99 -48.73
CA GLU A 182 -35.52 -35.50 -49.42
C GLU A 182 -35.20 -34.67 -50.69
#